data_AF-V9IE91-F1
#
_entry.id   AF-V9IE91-F1
#
_cell.length_a   1.000
_cell.length_b   1.000
_cell.length_c   1.000
_cell.angle_alpha   90.00
_cell.angle_beta   90.00
_cell.angle_gamma   90.00
#
_symmetry.space_group_name_H-M   'P 1'
#
loop_
_entity.id
_entity.type
_entity.pdbx_description
1 polymer ?
#
loop_
_entity_poly.entity_id
_entity_poly.type
_entity_poly.pdbx_seq_one_letter_code
_entity_poly.pdbx_strand_id
1 'polypeptide(L)'
;MPWLVTCFDLLAPILGYCLAVRKLALQAGIFQEKNNKSITPQAANSSNTSNKSKENSLSTETMAPSAEEQRQEPNKDKISIRTQGIMKSPRKFAGVVIAMCGLPGRGKSQVAQCLSRRLNWNGDSTKIMSVSDYRRKRLEPYGEAVSHELFRPDHTANTALRALAQRDAMHDCAAWLTAGNSVAILDATLITRAQRAEVFDYFSGQLGYRVLFIECICDDPVVLERNYKDILRYSADYAGMDPVRAEEDLRLKITHYIRSYEPMDEKTYPRIRIDTGSMDIETCKVSGHVESSVLGFLGSVTVKPHTLYFSRHGESEFNVLGKVGGDAVLSTRGERYAQALATKFNAMRIPDLRVLTSRLRRTIATARGVEAPQEHVAALNELHAGICEGLSYEEMQEHYPQEFAWRDQDKLRYRYPWGESYIDAMQRVEPVIAELQRSDNVLVVSHQAILRCIIGFFMDKKPEELPYMEVPLHTIIRVSSQGYNYTLEFFKLPIECVNTTRVKPNNCSADRSADDALITVPPHFDIPDPWRNPGSGPTLVQQH
;
A
#
# COMPACT_ATOMS: atom_id res chain seq x y z
N MET A 1 21.44 20.73 47.06
CA MET A 1 20.24 20.78 46.18
C MET A 1 19.06 20.13 46.92
N PRO A 2 18.12 20.91 47.48
CA PRO A 2 17.06 20.36 48.35
C PRO A 2 16.04 19.46 47.63
N TRP A 3 15.93 19.56 46.31
CA TRP A 3 14.93 18.88 45.49
C TRP A 3 15.19 17.37 45.25
N LEU A 4 16.41 16.88 45.50
CA LEU A 4 16.72 15.45 45.36
C LEU A 4 16.19 14.61 46.53
N VAL A 5 16.15 15.16 47.74
CA VAL A 5 15.66 14.45 48.94
C VAL A 5 14.14 14.27 48.86
N THR A 6 13.42 15.32 48.48
CA THR A 6 11.96 15.28 48.30
C THR A 6 11.51 14.30 47.21
N CYS A 7 12.31 14.04 46.18
CA CYS A 7 12.02 13.02 45.18
C CYS A 7 12.16 11.59 45.73
N PHE A 8 13.08 11.34 46.67
CA PHE A 8 13.21 10.03 47.30
C PHE A 8 12.08 9.76 48.31
N ASP A 9 11.68 10.76 49.09
CA ASP A 9 10.56 10.63 50.04
C ASP A 9 9.20 10.38 49.33
N LEU A 10 8.98 10.93 48.12
CA LEU A 10 7.80 10.64 47.31
C LEU A 10 7.79 9.23 46.69
N LEU A 11 8.95 8.61 46.47
CA LEU A 11 9.06 7.30 45.81
C LEU A 11 9.04 6.12 46.81
N ALA A 12 9.40 6.35 48.06
CA ALA A 12 9.41 5.33 49.11
C ALA A 12 8.05 4.59 49.30
N PRO A 13 6.88 5.26 49.31
CA PRO A 13 5.59 4.58 49.43
C PRO A 13 5.27 3.66 48.25
N ILE A 14 5.64 4.08 47.04
CA ILE A 14 5.40 3.33 45.80
C ILE A 14 6.28 2.06 45.78
N LEU A 15 7.55 2.19 46.19
CA LEU A 15 8.45 1.04 46.32
C LEU A 15 7.96 0.03 47.36
N GLY A 16 7.44 0.52 48.50
CA GLY A 16 6.81 -0.30 49.53
C GLY A 16 5.57 -1.06 49.02
N TYR A 17 4.71 -0.38 48.25
CA TYR A 17 3.52 -0.99 47.64
C TYR A 17 3.89 -2.10 46.64
N CYS A 18 4.87 -1.84 45.76
CA CYS A 18 5.37 -2.84 44.81
C CYS A 18 5.98 -4.07 45.50
N LEU A 19 6.70 -3.89 46.62
CA LEU A 19 7.23 -4.99 47.42
C LEU A 19 6.13 -5.79 48.13
N ALA A 20 5.09 -5.12 48.65
CA ALA A 20 3.93 -5.77 49.27
C ALA A 20 3.14 -6.61 48.25
N VAL A 21 2.83 -6.04 47.07
CA VAL A 21 2.16 -6.75 45.97
C VAL A 21 2.97 -7.96 45.50
N ARG A 22 4.30 -7.82 45.34
CA ARG A 22 5.18 -8.95 45.00
C ARG A 22 5.17 -10.05 46.06
N LYS A 23 5.16 -9.69 47.35
CA LYS A 23 5.13 -10.65 48.46
C LYS A 23 3.80 -11.41 48.53
N LEU A 24 2.68 -10.72 48.32
CA LEU A 24 1.35 -11.32 48.19
C LEU A 24 1.26 -12.25 46.97
N ALA A 25 1.79 -11.85 45.81
CA ALA A 25 1.79 -12.68 44.59
C ALA A 25 2.65 -13.95 44.72
N LEU A 26 3.75 -13.90 45.49
CA LEU A 26 4.54 -15.08 45.84
C LEU A 26 3.80 -16.00 46.84
N GLN A 27 3.14 -15.43 47.86
CA GLN A 27 2.33 -16.22 48.81
C GLN A 27 1.08 -16.84 48.17
N ALA A 28 0.51 -16.20 47.16
CA ALA A 28 -0.60 -16.72 46.36
C ALA A 28 -0.16 -17.73 45.26
N GLY A 29 1.13 -18.05 45.15
CA GLY A 29 1.65 -19.01 44.16
C GLY A 29 1.63 -18.53 42.70
N ILE A 30 1.40 -17.23 42.46
CA ILE A 30 1.27 -16.65 41.10
C ILE A 30 2.64 -16.54 40.40
N PHE A 31 3.73 -16.48 41.17
CA PHE A 31 5.11 -16.52 40.65
C PHE A 31 5.91 -17.65 41.29
N GLN A 32 6.71 -18.37 40.49
CA GLN A 32 7.76 -19.27 40.97
C GLN A 32 9.14 -18.59 40.83
N GLU A 33 9.99 -18.72 41.84
CA GLU A 33 11.36 -18.19 41.79
C GLU A 33 12.28 -19.09 40.94
N LYS A 34 12.92 -18.50 39.92
CA LYS A 34 14.05 -19.14 39.24
C LYS A 34 15.32 -19.03 40.10
N ASN A 35 15.67 -20.12 40.76
CA ASN A 35 16.95 -20.27 41.45
C ASN A 35 18.12 -20.31 40.45
N ASN A 36 18.80 -19.18 40.24
CA ASN A 36 20.09 -19.15 39.55
C ASN A 36 21.20 -19.62 40.51
N LYS A 37 21.68 -20.85 40.33
CA LYS A 37 22.91 -21.32 40.99
C LYS A 37 24.15 -20.73 40.32
N SER A 38 25.11 -20.36 41.15
CA SER A 38 26.41 -19.78 40.80
C SER A 38 27.34 -20.75 40.06
N ILE A 39 28.08 -20.26 39.07
CA ILE A 39 29.38 -20.81 38.65
C ILE A 39 30.38 -19.65 38.51
N THR A 40 31.58 -19.85 39.05
CA THR A 40 32.71 -18.91 39.13
C THR A 40 33.50 -18.81 37.81
N PRO A 41 34.31 -17.75 37.61
CA PRO A 41 35.06 -17.57 36.37
C PRO A 41 36.33 -18.44 36.33
N GLN A 42 36.61 -19.04 35.17
CA GLN A 42 37.93 -19.59 34.84
C GLN A 42 38.53 -18.84 33.66
N ALA A 43 39.82 -18.53 33.78
CA ALA A 43 40.60 -17.87 32.74
C ALA A 43 41.01 -18.84 31.64
N ALA A 44 41.02 -18.38 30.39
CA ALA A 44 41.63 -19.10 29.28
C ALA A 44 42.98 -18.46 28.92
N ASN A 45 44.06 -19.20 29.13
CA ASN A 45 45.39 -18.85 28.61
C ASN A 45 45.42 -19.05 27.08
N SER A 46 46.09 -18.15 26.36
CA SER A 46 46.55 -18.41 25.00
C SER A 46 48.02 -17.99 24.86
N SER A 47 48.92 -18.96 24.97
CA SER A 47 50.35 -18.82 24.66
C SER A 47 50.66 -19.39 23.28
N ASN A 48 51.48 -18.68 22.48
CA ASN A 48 52.55 -19.13 21.57
C ASN A 48 52.45 -20.57 20.99
N THR A 49 52.69 -20.89 19.71
CA THR A 49 53.55 -20.35 18.63
C THR A 49 53.21 -21.11 17.31
N SER A 50 53.80 -20.96 16.10
CA SER A 50 54.89 -20.15 15.51
C SER A 50 54.82 -20.17 13.97
N ASN A 51 55.40 -19.15 13.31
CA ASN A 51 56.13 -19.16 12.03
C ASN A 51 55.97 -20.34 11.02
N LYS A 52 55.68 -20.02 9.74
CA LYS A 52 56.69 -20.02 8.64
C LYS A 52 56.10 -19.70 7.23
N SER A 53 56.87 -18.91 6.45
CA SER A 53 57.20 -19.03 5.00
C SER A 53 56.09 -19.21 3.92
N LYS A 54 56.13 -18.70 2.68
CA LYS A 54 56.94 -17.73 1.88
C LYS A 54 56.47 -17.90 0.40
N GLU A 55 56.89 -17.00 -0.50
CA GLU A 55 57.05 -17.20 -1.98
C GLU A 55 55.86 -17.11 -2.98
N ASN A 56 55.78 -15.94 -3.63
CA ASN A 56 55.91 -15.66 -5.08
C ASN A 56 55.29 -16.56 -6.18
N SER A 57 54.51 -15.92 -7.07
CA SER A 57 54.76 -15.82 -8.54
C SER A 57 53.76 -14.81 -9.16
N LEU A 58 54.18 -13.67 -9.70
CA LEU A 58 54.53 -13.40 -11.11
C LEU A 58 53.46 -13.80 -12.16
N SER A 59 52.80 -12.80 -12.73
CA SER A 59 53.12 -12.32 -14.09
C SER A 59 52.54 -10.93 -14.37
N THR A 60 53.27 -10.15 -15.16
CA THR A 60 52.93 -8.78 -15.60
C THR A 60 52.60 -8.79 -17.08
N GLU A 61 51.62 -7.99 -17.52
CA GLU A 61 51.70 -7.35 -18.84
C GLU A 61 50.95 -6.00 -18.88
N THR A 62 51.74 -4.93 -18.75
CA THR A 62 51.53 -3.56 -19.25
C THR A 62 51.41 -3.59 -20.79
N MET A 63 50.90 -2.62 -21.57
CA MET A 63 50.51 -1.19 -21.47
C MET A 63 49.63 -0.95 -22.75
N ALA A 64 48.77 0.07 -22.94
CA ALA A 64 49.16 1.47 -23.13
C ALA A 64 47.93 2.41 -23.30
N PRO A 65 48.09 3.75 -23.15
CA PRO A 65 46.99 4.69 -22.95
C PRO A 65 46.77 5.67 -24.12
N SER A 66 45.73 6.51 -24.01
CA SER A 66 45.57 7.73 -24.83
C SER A 66 45.95 8.98 -24.02
N ALA A 67 46.78 9.82 -24.63
CA ALA A 67 47.04 11.22 -24.30
C ALA A 67 45.78 12.10 -24.57
N GLU A 68 45.69 13.39 -24.23
CA GLU A 68 46.32 14.31 -23.26
C GLU A 68 45.45 15.58 -23.28
N GLU A 69 45.37 16.37 -22.20
CA GLU A 69 45.67 17.82 -22.28
C GLU A 69 45.76 18.46 -20.89
N GLN A 70 46.69 19.42 -20.76
CA GLN A 70 47.19 19.93 -19.50
C GLN A 70 46.61 21.31 -19.18
N ARG A 71 46.29 21.58 -17.88
CA ARG A 71 46.45 22.92 -17.27
C ARG A 71 46.91 22.83 -15.81
N GLN A 72 48.17 23.21 -15.60
CA GLN A 72 48.78 23.68 -14.35
C GLN A 72 48.36 25.15 -14.09
N GLU A 73 48.55 25.81 -12.93
CA GLU A 73 49.11 25.51 -11.59
C GLU A 73 48.44 26.53 -10.59
N PRO A 74 48.83 26.71 -9.31
CA PRO A 74 49.69 25.93 -8.40
C PRO A 74 49.02 25.58 -7.04
N ASN A 75 49.68 24.69 -6.27
CA ASN A 75 49.27 24.33 -4.90
C ASN A 75 49.74 25.37 -3.86
N LYS A 76 48.99 25.57 -2.77
CA LYS A 76 49.44 26.31 -1.57
C LYS A 76 49.09 25.52 -0.32
N ASP A 77 50.11 25.04 0.36
CA ASP A 77 49.97 24.25 1.58
C ASP A 77 49.26 25.02 2.71
N LYS A 78 48.19 24.42 3.23
CA LYS A 78 47.68 24.70 4.57
C LYS A 78 47.38 23.41 5.30
N ILE A 79 48.27 23.06 6.21
CA ILE A 79 48.06 22.03 7.22
C ILE A 79 46.78 22.38 8.00
N SER A 80 45.76 21.52 7.92
CA SER A 80 44.53 21.67 8.70
C SER A 80 44.47 20.59 9.79
N ILE A 81 44.34 21.03 11.03
CA ILE A 81 44.28 20.17 12.22
C ILE A 81 42.92 19.45 12.20
N ARG A 82 42.96 18.12 12.09
CA ARG A 82 41.76 17.29 11.97
C ARG A 82 41.10 17.08 13.35
N THR A 83 40.32 18.07 13.79
CA THR A 83 39.45 17.92 14.98
C THR A 83 38.51 16.73 14.77
N GLN A 84 38.52 15.77 15.69
CA GLN A 84 37.61 14.62 15.64
C GLN A 84 36.18 15.09 15.87
N GLY A 85 35.44 15.28 14.77
CA GLY A 85 34.02 15.56 14.81
C GLY A 85 33.26 14.36 15.35
N ILE A 86 32.50 14.57 16.43
CA ILE A 86 31.49 13.61 16.91
C ILE A 86 30.60 13.27 15.71
N MET A 87 30.55 11.98 15.34
CA MET A 87 29.70 11.51 14.25
C MET A 87 28.25 11.80 14.63
N LYS A 88 27.66 12.84 14.02
CA LYS A 88 26.21 13.04 14.08
C LYS A 88 25.56 11.78 13.51
N SER A 89 24.63 11.21 14.28
CA SER A 89 23.78 10.14 13.78
C SER A 89 23.19 10.54 12.42
N PRO A 90 23.01 9.60 11.48
CA PRO A 90 22.32 9.91 10.23
C PRO A 90 20.98 10.55 10.59
N ARG A 91 20.67 11.69 9.98
CA ARG A 91 19.43 12.43 10.26
C ARG A 91 18.27 11.49 10.00
N LYS A 92 17.62 10.98 11.06
CA LYS A 92 16.31 10.33 10.91
C LYS A 92 15.42 11.34 10.18
N PHE A 93 14.80 10.90 9.10
CA PHE A 93 13.81 11.72 8.41
C PHE A 93 12.72 12.07 9.44
N ALA A 94 12.43 13.36 9.62
CA ALA A 94 11.40 13.79 10.56
C ALA A 94 10.05 13.39 9.96
N GLY A 95 9.39 12.41 10.60
CA GLY A 95 8.09 11.91 10.17
C GLY A 95 7.06 13.03 10.00
N VAL A 96 6.12 12.83 9.09
CA VAL A 96 5.11 13.83 8.72
C VAL A 96 3.75 13.43 9.28
N VAL A 97 3.11 14.37 9.98
CA VAL A 97 1.70 14.28 10.36
C VAL A 97 0.87 15.07 9.37
N ILE A 98 -0.06 14.39 8.69
CA ILE A 98 -1.06 15.01 7.83
C ILE A 98 -2.35 15.11 8.63
N ALA A 99 -2.79 16.32 8.96
CA ALA A 99 -3.97 16.57 9.78
C ALA A 99 -5.14 17.05 8.91
N MET A 100 -6.21 16.25 8.85
CA MET A 100 -7.41 16.60 8.06
C MET A 100 -8.26 17.62 8.82
N CYS A 101 -8.73 18.65 8.11
CA CYS A 101 -9.56 19.74 8.62
C CYS A 101 -10.82 19.91 7.76
N GLY A 102 -11.92 20.35 8.38
CA GLY A 102 -13.16 20.73 7.69
C GLY A 102 -14.42 20.00 8.17
N LEU A 103 -15.57 20.53 7.76
CA LEU A 103 -16.91 20.05 8.17
C LEU A 103 -17.20 18.58 7.77
N PRO A 104 -18.11 17.88 8.45
CA PRO A 104 -18.53 16.53 8.05
C PRO A 104 -19.12 16.50 6.62
N GLY A 105 -18.87 15.43 5.86
CA GLY A 105 -19.37 15.29 4.47
C GLY A 105 -18.62 16.09 3.39
N ARG A 106 -17.51 16.77 3.72
CA ARG A 106 -16.65 17.50 2.77
C ARG A 106 -15.45 16.66 2.31
N GLY A 107 -15.67 15.41 1.90
CA GLY A 107 -14.64 14.53 1.32
C GLY A 107 -13.42 14.10 2.17
N LYS A 108 -13.17 14.67 3.36
CA LYS A 108 -11.96 14.40 4.19
C LYS A 108 -11.49 12.95 4.23
N SER A 109 -12.34 12.02 4.67
CA SER A 109 -11.96 10.60 4.79
C SER A 109 -11.73 9.94 3.43
N GLN A 110 -12.39 10.39 2.35
CA GLN A 110 -12.09 9.95 0.97
C GLN A 110 -10.69 10.43 0.55
N VAL A 111 -10.36 11.71 0.78
CA VAL A 111 -9.05 12.30 0.48
C VAL A 111 -7.95 11.60 1.28
N ALA A 112 -8.15 11.40 2.59
CA ALA A 112 -7.22 10.70 3.48
C ALA A 112 -6.92 9.28 3.00
N GLN A 113 -7.95 8.52 2.61
CA GLN A 113 -7.81 7.14 2.12
C GLN A 113 -7.11 7.07 0.76
N CYS A 114 -7.46 7.97 -0.18
CA CYS A 114 -6.75 8.09 -1.45
C CYS A 114 -5.27 8.47 -1.29
N LEU A 115 -4.94 9.36 -0.34
CA LEU A 115 -3.55 9.70 0.00
C LEU A 115 -2.82 8.53 0.65
N SER A 116 -3.41 7.87 1.65
CA SER A 116 -2.81 6.72 2.35
C SER A 116 -2.45 5.58 1.39
N ARG A 117 -3.38 5.22 0.50
CA ARG A 117 -3.17 4.21 -0.53
C ARG A 117 -1.99 4.56 -1.44
N ARG A 118 -1.93 5.82 -1.91
CA ARG A 118 -0.88 6.26 -2.86
C ARG A 118 0.50 6.45 -2.22
N LEU A 119 0.55 6.93 -0.98
CA LEU A 119 1.79 7.00 -0.21
C LEU A 119 2.35 5.59 0.04
N ASN A 120 1.53 4.65 0.52
CA ASN A 120 1.96 3.26 0.70
C ASN A 120 2.37 2.59 -0.62
N TRP A 121 1.66 2.88 -1.74
CA TRP A 121 2.04 2.39 -3.09
C TRP A 121 3.44 2.85 -3.50
N ASN A 122 3.80 4.10 -3.18
CA ASN A 122 5.11 4.68 -3.48
C ASN A 122 6.17 4.39 -2.40
N GLY A 123 5.86 3.57 -1.39
CA GLY A 123 6.78 3.12 -0.34
C GLY A 123 6.82 3.98 0.93
N ASP A 124 6.05 5.06 1.02
CA ASP A 124 5.89 5.84 2.24
C ASP A 124 4.97 5.10 3.22
N SER A 125 5.57 4.51 4.26
CA SER A 125 4.86 3.80 5.33
C SER A 125 3.84 4.71 6.03
N THR A 126 2.56 4.54 5.66
CA THR A 126 1.49 5.49 5.98
C THR A 126 0.32 4.80 6.66
N LYS A 127 -0.20 5.40 7.72
CA LYS A 127 -1.39 4.91 8.44
C LYS A 127 -2.36 6.04 8.76
N ILE A 128 -3.66 5.78 8.61
CA ILE A 128 -4.74 6.68 9.04
C ILE A 128 -5.18 6.31 10.46
N MET A 129 -5.32 7.33 11.30
CA MET A 129 -5.94 7.29 12.61
C MET A 129 -7.19 8.18 12.55
N SER A 130 -8.38 7.58 12.33
CA SER A 130 -9.64 8.33 12.31
C SER A 130 -10.16 8.54 13.71
N VAL A 131 -10.28 9.80 14.14
CA VAL A 131 -10.81 10.18 15.47
C VAL A 131 -12.22 9.61 15.70
N SER A 132 -12.96 9.30 14.62
CA SER A 132 -14.26 8.64 14.70
C SER A 132 -14.20 7.22 15.30
N ASP A 133 -13.13 6.46 15.06
CA ASP A 133 -12.93 5.12 15.63
C ASP A 133 -12.61 5.18 17.13
N TYR A 134 -11.67 6.04 17.52
CA TYR A 134 -11.34 6.27 18.94
C TYR A 134 -12.55 6.75 19.74
N ARG A 135 -13.39 7.60 19.14
CA ARG A 135 -14.66 8.04 19.73
C ARG A 135 -15.65 6.89 19.90
N ARG A 136 -15.84 6.03 18.89
CA ARG A 136 -16.70 4.83 18.99
C ARG A 136 -16.21 3.90 20.09
N LYS A 137 -14.91 3.58 20.10
CA LYS A 137 -14.26 2.75 21.13
C LYS A 137 -14.41 3.29 22.55
N ARG A 138 -14.46 4.62 22.72
CA ARG A 138 -14.74 5.26 24.01
C ARG A 138 -16.21 5.20 24.45
N LEU A 139 -17.14 4.99 23.51
CA LEU A 139 -18.58 4.89 23.77
C LEU A 139 -19.06 3.44 23.95
N GLU A 140 -18.35 2.46 23.39
CA GLU A 140 -18.62 1.02 23.54
C GLU A 140 -18.99 0.59 24.99
N PRO A 141 -18.28 1.01 26.05
CA PRO A 141 -18.60 0.58 27.43
C PRO A 141 -19.95 1.08 27.96
N TYR A 142 -20.52 2.12 27.34
CA TYR A 142 -21.78 2.73 27.76
C TYR A 142 -22.99 2.16 26.99
N GLY A 143 -22.77 1.41 25.91
CA GLY A 143 -23.83 0.87 25.06
C GLY A 143 -24.66 1.93 24.34
N GLU A 144 -24.23 3.18 24.34
CA GLU A 144 -24.98 4.31 23.77
C GLU A 144 -24.85 4.35 22.24
N ALA A 145 -25.99 4.39 21.55
CA ALA A 145 -26.03 4.67 20.13
C ALA A 145 -25.54 6.11 19.86
N VAL A 146 -24.65 6.29 18.89
CA VAL A 146 -24.11 7.61 18.54
C VAL A 146 -25.25 8.50 18.03
N SER A 147 -25.50 9.61 18.73
CA SER A 147 -26.46 10.64 18.31
C SER A 147 -25.81 12.02 18.18
N HIS A 148 -26.44 12.92 17.43
CA HIS A 148 -26.07 14.31 17.25
C HIS A 148 -25.88 15.07 18.58
N GLU A 149 -26.51 14.63 19.68
CA GLU A 149 -26.37 15.23 21.01
C GLU A 149 -24.92 15.19 21.53
N LEU A 150 -24.17 14.16 21.15
CA LEU A 150 -22.73 14.04 21.42
C LEU A 150 -21.90 15.18 20.79
N PHE A 151 -22.43 15.82 19.75
CA PHE A 151 -21.71 16.81 18.96
C PHE A 151 -22.09 18.25 19.30
N ARG A 152 -23.08 18.45 20.19
CA ARG A 152 -23.48 19.80 20.63
C ARG A 152 -22.32 20.54 21.31
N PRO A 153 -22.15 21.85 21.07
CA PRO A 153 -21.05 22.63 21.65
C PRO A 153 -21.28 23.00 23.13
N ASP A 154 -22.52 23.03 23.60
CA ASP A 154 -22.89 23.39 24.97
C ASP A 154 -22.68 22.27 25.99
N HIS A 155 -22.55 21.02 25.53
CA HIS A 155 -22.35 19.87 26.42
C HIS A 155 -20.85 19.65 26.73
N THR A 156 -20.44 20.06 27.92
CA THR A 156 -19.04 20.02 28.38
C THR A 156 -18.46 18.60 28.42
N ALA A 157 -19.16 17.64 29.01
CA ALA A 157 -18.70 16.24 29.10
C ALA A 157 -18.50 15.60 27.71
N ASN A 158 -19.47 15.75 26.79
CA ASN A 158 -19.37 15.25 25.42
C ASN A 158 -18.21 15.91 24.64
N THR A 159 -17.97 17.20 24.89
CA THR A 159 -16.81 17.91 24.33
C THR A 159 -15.49 17.40 24.89
N ALA A 160 -15.40 17.11 26.20
CA ALA A 160 -14.24 16.48 26.82
C ALA A 160 -13.99 15.07 26.27
N LEU A 161 -15.04 14.24 26.08
CA LEU A 161 -14.94 12.91 25.49
C LEU A 161 -14.40 12.97 24.05
N ARG A 162 -14.90 13.89 23.23
CA ARG A 162 -14.39 14.12 21.86
C ARG A 162 -12.94 14.59 21.85
N ALA A 163 -12.53 15.46 22.78
CA ALA A 163 -11.14 15.90 22.92
C ALA A 163 -10.21 14.74 23.36
N LEU A 164 -10.65 13.88 24.27
CA LEU A 164 -9.91 12.68 24.65
C LEU A 164 -9.75 11.69 23.49
N ALA A 165 -10.81 11.47 22.69
CA ALA A 165 -10.72 10.64 21.47
C ALA A 165 -9.73 11.21 20.44
N GLN A 166 -9.66 12.54 20.29
CA GLN A 166 -8.66 13.19 19.44
C GLN A 166 -7.24 12.97 19.97
N ARG A 167 -7.02 13.11 21.29
CA ARG A 167 -5.71 12.91 21.93
C ARG A 167 -5.23 11.46 21.84
N ASP A 168 -6.09 10.47 22.01
CA ASP A 168 -5.73 9.06 21.80
C ASP A 168 -5.22 8.83 20.36
N ALA A 169 -5.95 9.34 19.36
CA ALA A 169 -5.53 9.26 17.96
C ALA A 169 -4.18 9.98 17.73
N MET A 170 -3.96 11.13 18.38
CA MET A 170 -2.68 11.85 18.31
C MET A 170 -1.53 11.08 18.96
N HIS A 171 -1.76 10.40 20.08
CA HIS A 171 -0.76 9.53 20.71
C HIS A 171 -0.41 8.33 19.82
N ASP A 172 -1.39 7.72 19.15
CA ASP A 172 -1.14 6.64 18.20
C ASP A 172 -0.41 7.12 16.93
N CYS A 173 -0.65 8.36 16.45
CA CYS A 173 0.20 9.00 15.43
C CYS A 173 1.66 9.12 15.90
N ALA A 174 1.89 9.60 17.12
CA ALA A 174 3.24 9.74 17.67
C ALA A 174 3.92 8.37 17.84
N ALA A 175 3.19 7.34 18.31
CA ALA A 175 3.70 5.99 18.43
C ALA A 175 4.06 5.37 17.07
N TRP A 176 3.23 5.57 16.04
CA TRP A 176 3.48 5.13 14.66
C TRP A 176 4.77 5.72 14.09
N LEU A 177 4.97 7.03 14.22
CA LEU A 177 6.20 7.70 13.76
C LEU A 177 7.41 7.34 14.63
N THR A 178 7.23 7.11 15.93
CA THR A 178 8.30 6.67 16.84
C THR A 178 8.82 5.27 16.48
N ALA A 179 7.96 4.39 15.98
CA ALA A 179 8.32 3.07 15.47
C ALA A 179 9.15 3.11 14.16
N GLY A 180 9.36 4.29 13.57
CA GLY A 180 10.21 4.50 12.39
C GLY A 180 9.46 4.62 11.07
N ASN A 181 8.13 4.75 11.09
CA ASN A 181 7.32 4.93 9.88
C ASN A 181 7.33 6.40 9.40
N SER A 182 7.04 6.60 8.11
CA SER A 182 7.18 7.90 7.42
C SER A 182 6.05 8.89 7.72
N VAL A 183 4.79 8.44 7.64
CA VAL A 183 3.62 9.33 7.63
C VAL A 183 2.49 8.83 8.53
N ALA A 184 1.90 9.75 9.30
CA ALA A 184 0.69 9.54 10.08
C ALA A 184 -0.42 10.48 9.59
N ILE A 185 -1.58 9.95 9.18
CA ILE A 185 -2.74 10.77 8.80
C ILE A 185 -3.74 10.80 9.95
N LEU A 186 -3.97 11.98 10.53
CA LEU A 186 -4.99 12.22 11.54
C LEU A 186 -6.30 12.64 10.83
N ASP A 187 -7.22 11.69 10.63
CA ASP A 187 -8.55 11.98 10.07
C ASP A 187 -9.48 12.50 11.16
N ALA A 188 -9.61 13.83 11.19
CA ALA A 188 -10.32 14.59 12.20
C ALA A 188 -11.14 15.72 11.53
N THR A 189 -11.88 16.48 12.33
CA THR A 189 -12.64 17.65 11.84
C THR A 189 -11.91 18.97 12.06
N LEU A 190 -11.16 19.11 13.16
CA LEU A 190 -10.30 20.25 13.49
C LEU A 190 -10.92 21.62 13.14
N ILE A 191 -12.18 21.78 13.54
CA ILE A 191 -13.03 22.91 13.15
C ILE A 191 -12.69 24.22 13.87
N THR A 192 -11.95 24.19 14.96
CA THR A 192 -11.52 25.40 15.68
C THR A 192 -10.01 25.63 15.58
N ARG A 193 -9.60 26.90 15.66
CA ARG A 193 -8.20 27.33 15.75
C ARG A 193 -7.50 26.68 16.95
N ALA A 194 -8.19 26.54 18.08
CA ALA A 194 -7.65 25.90 19.28
C ALA A 194 -7.30 24.42 19.06
N GLN A 195 -8.13 23.67 18.31
CA GLN A 195 -7.83 22.28 17.95
C GLN A 195 -6.62 22.17 17.02
N ARG A 196 -6.49 23.08 16.05
CA ARG A 196 -5.35 23.12 15.12
C ARG A 196 -4.05 23.51 15.83
N ALA A 197 -4.11 24.47 16.76
CA ALA A 197 -2.98 24.85 17.60
C ALA A 197 -2.52 23.67 18.48
N GLU A 198 -3.43 22.97 19.17
CA GLU A 198 -3.10 21.77 19.98
C GLU A 198 -2.39 20.69 19.16
N VAL A 199 -2.87 20.41 17.94
CA VAL A 199 -2.24 19.45 17.02
C VAL A 199 -0.84 19.92 16.60
N PHE A 200 -0.68 21.19 16.22
CA PHE A 200 0.60 21.72 15.76
C PHE A 200 1.64 21.79 16.90
N ASP A 201 1.25 22.29 18.07
CA ASP A 201 2.13 22.44 19.23
C ASP A 201 2.57 21.08 19.78
N TYR A 202 1.69 20.07 19.76
CA TYR A 202 2.05 18.70 20.14
C TYR A 202 3.08 18.08 19.17
N PHE A 203 2.74 17.98 17.88
CA PHE A 203 3.61 17.28 16.94
C PHE A 203 4.86 18.07 16.54
N SER A 204 4.71 19.36 16.20
CA SER A 204 5.83 20.20 15.77
C SER A 204 6.58 20.80 16.95
N GLY A 205 5.88 21.29 17.97
CA GLY A 205 6.49 21.98 19.11
C GLY A 205 7.16 21.04 20.10
N GLN A 206 6.48 19.97 20.53
CA GLN A 206 6.99 19.04 21.55
C GLN A 206 7.78 17.86 20.97
N LEU A 207 7.32 17.29 19.85
CA LEU A 207 7.89 16.07 19.27
C LEU A 207 8.83 16.30 18.08
N GLY A 208 8.86 17.51 17.51
CA GLY A 208 9.73 17.86 16.37
C GLY A 208 9.35 17.20 15.03
N TYR A 209 8.13 16.67 14.91
CA TYR A 209 7.59 16.16 13.66
C TYR A 209 7.13 17.30 12.74
N ARG A 210 7.03 17.01 11.45
CA ARG A 210 6.49 17.96 10.46
C ARG A 210 4.97 17.85 10.45
N VAL A 211 4.26 18.96 10.32
CA VAL A 211 2.79 18.99 10.30
C VAL A 211 2.30 19.67 9.03
N LEU A 212 1.44 18.98 8.28
CA LEU A 212 0.73 19.48 7.11
C LEU A 212 -0.78 19.41 7.38
N PHE A 213 -1.47 20.54 7.34
CA PHE A 213 -2.93 20.54 7.39
C PHE A 213 -3.52 20.40 5.99
N ILE A 214 -4.56 19.58 5.84
CA ILE A 214 -5.37 19.48 4.63
C ILE A 214 -6.80 19.88 4.97
N GLU A 215 -7.21 21.09 4.57
CA GLU A 215 -8.56 21.60 4.76
C GLU A 215 -9.44 21.26 3.55
N CYS A 216 -10.41 20.38 3.74
CA CYS A 216 -11.39 20.05 2.70
C CYS A 216 -12.65 20.90 2.88
N ILE A 217 -12.92 21.75 1.89
CA ILE A 217 -14.16 22.55 1.78
C ILE A 217 -15.02 21.98 0.63
N CYS A 218 -16.32 22.24 0.68
CA CYS A 218 -17.24 21.94 -0.43
C CYS A 218 -18.60 22.57 -0.10
N ASP A 219 -19.08 23.43 -0.99
CA ASP A 219 -20.40 24.07 -0.92
C ASP A 219 -21.31 23.68 -2.09
N ASP A 220 -20.86 22.79 -3.00
CA ASP A 220 -21.68 22.20 -4.05
C ASP A 220 -22.77 21.29 -3.43
N PRO A 221 -24.07 21.63 -3.60
CA PRO A 221 -25.16 20.89 -2.97
C PRO A 221 -25.29 19.45 -3.49
N VAL A 222 -24.94 19.19 -4.76
CA VAL A 222 -25.04 17.86 -5.39
C VAL A 222 -23.95 16.94 -4.81
N VAL A 223 -22.73 17.47 -4.63
CA VAL A 223 -21.63 16.72 -4.00
C VAL A 223 -21.91 16.49 -2.53
N LEU A 224 -22.43 17.48 -1.81
CA LEU A 224 -22.82 17.33 -0.40
C LEU A 224 -23.93 16.30 -0.21
N GLU A 225 -25.01 16.35 -1.00
CA GLU A 225 -26.11 15.37 -0.92
C GLU A 225 -25.62 13.94 -1.14
N ARG A 226 -24.76 13.71 -2.15
CA ARG A 226 -24.13 12.41 -2.40
C ARG A 226 -23.28 11.97 -1.20
N ASN A 227 -22.42 12.84 -0.69
CA ASN A 227 -21.55 12.53 0.44
C ASN A 227 -22.35 12.24 1.73
N TYR A 228 -23.52 12.85 1.92
CA TYR A 228 -24.42 12.55 3.03
C TYR A 228 -25.06 11.16 2.86
N LYS A 229 -25.53 10.81 1.65
CA LYS A 229 -26.04 9.46 1.35
C LYS A 229 -24.97 8.38 1.59
N ASP A 230 -23.71 8.63 1.20
CA ASP A 230 -22.59 7.72 1.48
C ASP A 230 -22.33 7.59 2.99
N ILE A 231 -22.37 8.70 3.76
CA ILE A 231 -22.23 8.65 5.22
C ILE A 231 -23.34 7.81 5.87
N LEU A 232 -24.59 8.02 5.47
CA LEU A 232 -25.74 7.27 6.01
C LEU A 232 -25.66 5.77 5.66
N ARG A 233 -25.14 5.44 4.47
CA ARG A 233 -25.05 4.07 3.97
C ARG A 233 -23.87 3.27 4.53
N TYR A 234 -22.71 3.92 4.72
CA TYR A 234 -21.44 3.24 4.99
C TYR A 234 -20.84 3.53 6.38
N SER A 235 -21.33 4.54 7.11
CA SER A 235 -20.79 4.84 8.45
C SER A 235 -21.37 3.94 9.52
N ALA A 236 -20.50 3.38 10.36
CA ALA A 236 -20.88 2.64 11.56
C ALA A 236 -21.70 3.48 12.56
N ASP A 237 -21.66 4.83 12.48
CA ASP A 237 -22.47 5.73 13.30
C ASP A 237 -23.98 5.58 13.05
N TYR A 238 -24.39 5.11 11.86
CA TYR A 238 -25.80 5.01 11.43
C TYR A 238 -26.25 3.56 11.15
N ALA A 239 -25.39 2.57 11.41
CA ALA A 239 -25.68 1.16 11.16
C ALA A 239 -26.90 0.68 11.99
N GLY A 240 -27.94 0.21 11.32
CA GLY A 240 -29.18 -0.25 11.96
C GLY A 240 -30.11 0.86 12.47
N MET A 241 -29.79 2.14 12.24
CA MET A 241 -30.69 3.25 12.53
C MET A 241 -31.77 3.35 11.44
N ASP A 242 -32.98 3.78 11.82
CA ASP A 242 -34.04 4.11 10.86
C ASP A 242 -33.55 5.19 9.86
N PRO A 243 -33.79 5.05 8.54
CA PRO A 243 -33.26 5.97 7.54
C PRO A 243 -33.67 7.44 7.73
N VAL A 244 -34.92 7.70 8.13
CA VAL A 244 -35.44 9.08 8.32
C VAL A 244 -34.79 9.70 9.56
N ARG A 245 -34.70 8.92 10.65
CA ARG A 245 -33.99 9.35 11.87
C ARG A 245 -32.50 9.58 11.63
N ALA A 246 -31.85 8.74 10.82
CA ALA A 246 -30.43 8.85 10.52
C ALA A 246 -30.12 10.11 9.70
N GLU A 247 -30.97 10.44 8.71
CA GLU A 247 -30.86 11.69 7.94
C GLU A 247 -31.01 12.93 8.85
N GLU A 248 -32.00 12.95 9.74
CA GLU A 248 -32.18 14.04 10.70
C GLU A 248 -31.00 14.16 11.68
N ASP A 249 -30.51 13.04 12.22
CA ASP A 249 -29.36 13.04 13.12
C ASP A 249 -28.10 13.60 12.43
N LEU A 250 -27.83 13.16 11.20
CA LEU A 250 -26.71 13.68 10.41
C LEU A 250 -26.86 15.19 10.13
N ARG A 251 -28.05 15.65 9.77
CA ARG A 251 -28.36 17.07 9.55
C ARG A 251 -28.11 17.91 10.81
N LEU A 252 -28.56 17.44 11.97
CA LEU A 252 -28.38 18.11 13.26
C LEU A 252 -26.90 18.10 13.69
N LYS A 253 -26.20 16.97 13.53
CA LYS A 253 -24.75 16.83 13.75
C LYS A 253 -23.95 17.84 12.93
N ILE A 254 -24.24 17.96 11.63
CA ILE A 254 -23.61 18.95 10.74
C ILE A 254 -23.93 20.38 11.21
N THR A 255 -25.17 20.66 11.63
CA THR A 255 -25.58 21.97 12.15
C THR A 255 -24.77 22.36 13.40
N HIS A 256 -24.51 21.43 14.32
CA HIS A 256 -23.66 21.68 15.49
C HIS A 256 -22.21 22.00 15.12
N TYR A 257 -21.66 21.29 14.12
CA TYR A 257 -20.31 21.59 13.60
C TYR A 257 -20.22 22.96 12.91
N ILE A 258 -21.22 23.34 12.10
CA ILE A 258 -21.24 24.66 11.42
C ILE A 258 -21.24 25.81 12.42
N ARG A 259 -22.00 25.72 13.51
CA ARG A 259 -22.07 26.75 14.56
C ARG A 259 -20.75 27.03 15.29
N SER A 260 -19.79 26.11 15.19
CA SER A 260 -18.47 26.21 15.84
C SER A 260 -17.31 26.18 14.84
N TYR A 261 -17.58 26.32 13.55
CA TYR A 261 -16.55 26.25 12.52
C TYR A 261 -15.83 27.58 12.34
N GLU A 262 -14.52 27.54 12.56
CA GLU A 262 -13.56 28.61 12.30
C GLU A 262 -12.70 28.15 11.11
N PRO A 263 -13.02 28.57 9.87
CA PRO A 263 -12.23 28.23 8.68
C PRO A 263 -10.74 28.52 8.89
N MET A 264 -9.88 27.69 8.30
CA MET A 264 -8.44 27.86 8.45
C MET A 264 -7.97 29.10 7.69
N ASP A 265 -7.38 30.04 8.41
CA ASP A 265 -6.83 31.31 7.93
C ASP A 265 -5.41 31.58 8.45
N GLU A 266 -4.90 30.69 9.30
CA GLU A 266 -3.60 30.77 9.95
C GLU A 266 -2.45 30.58 8.95
N LYS A 267 -1.96 31.68 8.38
CA LYS A 267 -0.75 31.73 7.53
C LYS A 267 0.54 31.26 8.22
N THR A 268 0.47 30.86 9.48
CA THR A 268 1.59 30.33 10.26
C THR A 268 1.94 28.90 9.85
N TYR A 269 0.93 28.06 9.60
CA TYR A 269 1.08 26.61 9.43
C TYR A 269 1.22 26.19 7.96
N PRO A 270 1.92 25.07 7.65
CA PRO A 270 1.84 24.42 6.35
C PRO A 270 0.43 23.90 6.10
N ARG A 271 -0.19 24.34 5.00
CA ARG A 271 -1.59 24.02 4.65
C ARG A 271 -1.75 23.78 3.15
N ILE A 272 -2.56 22.79 2.81
CA ILE A 272 -3.26 22.67 1.54
C ILE A 272 -4.76 22.82 1.83
N ARG A 273 -5.46 23.72 1.14
CA ARG A 273 -6.92 23.75 1.10
C ARG A 273 -7.37 23.19 -0.24
N ILE A 274 -8.35 22.29 -0.23
CA ILE A 274 -8.93 21.68 -1.44
C ILE A 274 -10.45 21.83 -1.40
N ASP A 275 -11.03 22.35 -2.48
CA ASP A 275 -12.47 22.26 -2.70
C ASP A 275 -12.80 20.89 -3.30
N THR A 276 -13.57 20.07 -2.58
CA THR A 276 -13.90 18.70 -3.03
C THR A 276 -15.06 18.64 -4.03
N GLY A 277 -15.60 19.78 -4.45
CA GLY A 277 -16.52 19.93 -5.58
C GLY A 277 -15.77 20.30 -6.86
N SER A 278 -15.02 21.42 -6.85
CA SER A 278 -14.31 21.92 -8.05
C SER A 278 -12.92 21.29 -8.29
N MET A 279 -12.32 20.70 -7.27
CA MET A 279 -10.89 20.30 -7.20
C MET A 279 -9.90 21.47 -7.18
N ASP A 280 -10.34 22.71 -6.90
CA ASP A 280 -9.44 23.86 -6.73
C ASP A 280 -8.56 23.69 -5.49
N ILE A 281 -7.28 24.07 -5.60
CA ILE A 281 -6.27 23.90 -4.54
C ILE A 281 -5.57 25.23 -4.22
N GLU A 282 -5.65 25.65 -2.95
CA GLU A 282 -4.83 26.73 -2.39
C GLU A 282 -3.72 26.14 -1.50
N THR A 283 -2.53 26.75 -1.49
CA THR A 283 -1.42 26.28 -0.64
C THR A 283 -0.82 27.41 0.20
N CYS A 284 -0.28 27.05 1.37
CA CYS A 284 0.50 27.93 2.22
C CYS A 284 1.65 27.15 2.84
N LYS A 285 2.90 27.65 2.72
CA LYS A 285 4.11 27.09 3.36
C LYS A 285 4.36 25.59 3.11
N VAL A 286 3.79 25.02 2.06
CA VAL A 286 4.09 23.65 1.61
C VAL A 286 5.56 23.59 1.21
N SER A 287 6.31 22.72 1.86
CA SER A 287 7.75 22.53 1.66
C SER A 287 8.10 21.13 2.15
N GLY A 288 9.23 20.56 1.73
CA GLY A 288 9.58 19.17 2.05
C GLY A 288 9.11 18.17 0.99
N HIS A 289 9.67 16.96 1.03
CA HIS A 289 9.45 15.96 -0.01
C HIS A 289 8.02 15.40 0.05
N VAL A 290 7.63 14.81 1.18
CA VAL A 290 6.31 14.21 1.39
C VAL A 290 5.19 15.23 1.16
N GLU A 291 5.31 16.46 1.69
CA GLU A 291 4.28 17.47 1.52
C GLU A 291 4.12 17.95 0.07
N SER A 292 5.22 18.00 -0.70
CA SER A 292 5.18 18.31 -2.14
C SER A 292 4.60 17.15 -2.95
N SER A 293 4.93 15.90 -2.60
CA SER A 293 4.33 14.70 -3.19
C SER A 293 2.82 14.63 -2.92
N VAL A 294 2.39 14.93 -1.69
CA VAL A 294 0.96 15.03 -1.31
C VAL A 294 0.24 16.09 -2.15
N LEU A 295 0.84 17.28 -2.36
CA LEU A 295 0.27 18.31 -3.22
C LEU A 295 0.12 17.82 -4.68
N GLY A 296 1.14 17.16 -5.22
CA GLY A 296 1.10 16.56 -6.56
C GLY A 296 0.02 15.47 -6.69
N PHE A 297 -0.15 14.63 -5.66
CA PHE A 297 -1.18 13.61 -5.64
C PHE A 297 -2.58 14.23 -5.60
N LEU A 298 -2.82 15.22 -4.74
CA LEU A 298 -4.12 15.90 -4.61
C LEU A 298 -4.58 16.52 -5.94
N GLY A 299 -3.66 17.09 -6.74
CA GLY A 299 -3.96 17.59 -8.09
C GLY A 299 -4.38 16.52 -9.11
N SER A 300 -4.36 15.24 -8.74
CA SER A 300 -4.83 14.10 -9.54
C SER A 300 -5.90 13.24 -8.87
N VAL A 301 -6.35 13.61 -7.66
CA VAL A 301 -7.44 12.90 -6.96
C VAL A 301 -8.79 13.30 -7.57
N THR A 302 -9.68 12.33 -7.73
CA THR A 302 -11.12 12.60 -7.84
C THR A 302 -11.87 11.91 -6.71
N VAL A 303 -12.92 12.56 -6.22
CA VAL A 303 -13.84 12.03 -5.19
C VAL A 303 -15.20 11.62 -5.77
N LYS A 304 -15.32 11.57 -7.11
CA LYS A 304 -16.49 11.06 -7.82
C LYS A 304 -16.45 9.52 -7.79
N PRO A 305 -17.55 8.85 -7.42
CA PRO A 305 -17.68 7.41 -7.61
C PRO A 305 -17.46 7.04 -9.07
N HIS A 306 -16.79 5.93 -9.32
CA HIS A 306 -16.52 5.41 -10.66
C HIS A 306 -16.57 3.88 -10.68
N THR A 307 -16.87 3.33 -11.86
CA THR A 307 -16.91 1.90 -12.15
C THR A 307 -15.86 1.57 -13.20
N LEU A 308 -14.90 0.74 -12.83
CA LEU A 308 -13.84 0.25 -13.70
C LEU A 308 -14.08 -1.23 -14.00
N TYR A 309 -13.73 -1.64 -15.21
CA TYR A 309 -13.82 -3.02 -15.67
C TYR A 309 -12.43 -3.48 -16.07
N PHE A 310 -12.04 -4.66 -15.64
CA PHE A 310 -10.76 -5.26 -15.97
C PHE A 310 -11.00 -6.62 -16.61
N SER A 311 -10.20 -6.95 -17.60
CA SER A 311 -10.15 -8.29 -18.18
C SER A 311 -8.74 -8.60 -18.63
N ARG A 312 -8.32 -9.86 -18.48
CA ARG A 312 -7.16 -10.33 -19.23
C ARG A 312 -7.53 -10.40 -20.71
N HIS A 313 -6.54 -10.38 -21.59
CA HIS A 313 -6.76 -10.92 -22.94
C HIS A 313 -7.41 -12.32 -22.88
N GLY A 314 -8.13 -12.70 -23.93
CA GLY A 314 -8.50 -14.09 -24.16
C GLY A 314 -7.26 -14.98 -24.14
N GLU A 315 -7.45 -16.26 -23.84
CA GLU A 315 -6.38 -17.25 -23.83
C GLU A 315 -5.52 -17.15 -25.10
N SER A 316 -4.19 -17.06 -24.94
CA SER A 316 -3.25 -17.07 -26.06
C SER A 316 -2.63 -18.45 -26.28
N GLU A 317 -2.06 -18.68 -27.47
CA GLU A 317 -1.29 -19.90 -27.76
C GLU A 317 -0.17 -20.14 -26.72
N PHE A 318 0.48 -19.08 -26.24
CA PHE A 318 1.47 -19.20 -25.16
C PHE A 318 0.85 -19.62 -23.82
N ASN A 319 -0.41 -19.26 -23.52
CA ASN A 319 -1.07 -19.78 -22.31
C ASN A 319 -1.34 -21.28 -22.44
N VAL A 320 -1.79 -21.74 -23.62
CA VAL A 320 -2.02 -23.16 -23.92
C VAL A 320 -0.73 -23.97 -23.74
N LEU A 321 0.41 -23.43 -24.19
CA LEU A 321 1.74 -24.03 -24.09
C LEU A 321 2.49 -23.77 -22.76
N GLY A 322 1.87 -23.08 -21.79
CA GLY A 322 2.51 -22.74 -20.51
C GLY A 322 3.63 -21.68 -20.55
N LYS A 323 3.84 -21.05 -21.70
CA LYS A 323 4.91 -20.08 -21.95
C LYS A 323 4.56 -18.68 -21.43
N VAL A 324 5.54 -17.98 -20.84
CA VAL A 324 5.38 -16.62 -20.32
C VAL A 324 5.77 -15.55 -21.36
N GLY A 325 5.29 -14.32 -21.17
CA GLY A 325 5.67 -13.18 -22.00
C GLY A 325 5.20 -13.30 -23.46
N GLY A 326 6.06 -12.87 -24.38
CA GLY A 326 5.88 -12.91 -25.83
C GLY A 326 4.75 -12.03 -26.36
N ASP A 327 4.53 -12.14 -27.67
CA ASP A 327 3.41 -11.49 -28.39
C ASP A 327 2.57 -12.50 -29.19
N ALA A 328 2.25 -13.62 -28.54
CA ALA A 328 1.42 -14.68 -29.10
C ALA A 328 0.00 -14.21 -29.43
N VAL A 329 -0.58 -14.82 -30.47
CA VAL A 329 -1.99 -14.64 -30.87
C VAL A 329 -2.96 -15.32 -29.89
N LEU A 330 -4.25 -15.00 -30.02
CA LEU A 330 -5.31 -15.69 -29.29
C LEU A 330 -5.47 -17.14 -29.77
N SER A 331 -5.80 -18.04 -28.84
CA SER A 331 -6.24 -19.39 -29.15
C SER A 331 -7.68 -19.40 -29.68
N THR A 332 -8.14 -20.52 -30.23
CA THR A 332 -9.55 -20.70 -30.59
C THR A 332 -10.52 -20.44 -29.42
N ARG A 333 -10.12 -20.73 -28.17
CA ARG A 333 -10.92 -20.40 -26.97
C ARG A 333 -10.81 -18.91 -26.63
N GLY A 334 -9.64 -18.30 -26.79
CA GLY A 334 -9.44 -16.85 -26.63
C GLY A 334 -10.23 -16.01 -27.63
N GLU A 335 -10.34 -16.47 -28.87
CA GLU A 335 -11.17 -15.84 -29.92
C GLU A 335 -12.67 -15.92 -29.61
N ARG A 336 -13.15 -17.06 -29.10
CA ARG A 336 -14.51 -17.18 -28.56
C ARG A 336 -14.73 -16.22 -27.38
N TYR A 337 -13.73 -16.03 -26.52
CA TYR A 337 -13.82 -15.08 -25.41
C TYR A 337 -13.89 -13.63 -25.89
N ALA A 338 -13.07 -13.24 -26.87
CA ALA A 338 -13.10 -11.90 -27.46
C ALA A 338 -14.51 -11.54 -27.98
N GLN A 339 -15.15 -12.48 -28.69
CA GLN A 339 -16.52 -12.32 -29.18
C GLN A 339 -17.54 -12.18 -28.03
N ALA A 340 -17.48 -13.05 -27.02
CA ALA A 340 -18.40 -13.00 -25.89
C ALA A 340 -18.21 -11.74 -25.00
N LEU A 341 -16.97 -11.27 -24.84
CA LEU A 341 -16.64 -10.02 -24.17
C LEU A 341 -17.27 -8.83 -24.91
N ALA A 342 -17.05 -8.73 -26.22
CA ALA A 342 -17.64 -7.72 -27.08
C ALA A 342 -19.18 -7.72 -26.99
N THR A 343 -19.82 -8.88 -27.21
CA THR A 343 -21.28 -9.03 -27.08
C THR A 343 -21.78 -8.58 -25.71
N LYS A 344 -21.06 -8.91 -24.63
CA LYS A 344 -21.45 -8.53 -23.27
C LYS A 344 -21.35 -7.02 -23.04
N PHE A 345 -20.28 -6.36 -23.48
CA PHE A 345 -20.11 -4.91 -23.29
C PHE A 345 -21.06 -4.09 -24.17
N ASN A 346 -21.20 -4.43 -25.45
CA ASN A 346 -22.08 -3.72 -26.37
C ASN A 346 -23.57 -3.87 -25.93
N ALA A 347 -23.95 -5.03 -25.36
CA ALA A 347 -25.27 -5.24 -24.78
C ALA A 347 -25.52 -4.45 -23.48
N MET A 348 -24.48 -4.16 -22.68
CA MET A 348 -24.62 -3.34 -21.47
C MET A 348 -24.81 -1.85 -21.76
N ARG A 349 -24.43 -1.36 -22.95
CA ARG A 349 -24.60 0.04 -23.40
C ARG A 349 -24.12 1.06 -22.36
N ILE A 350 -22.94 0.82 -21.80
CA ILE A 350 -22.35 1.65 -20.76
C ILE A 350 -22.06 3.05 -21.35
N PRO A 351 -22.54 4.15 -20.74
CA PRO A 351 -22.32 5.49 -21.24
C PRO A 351 -20.84 5.87 -21.15
N ASP A 352 -20.36 6.56 -22.19
CA ASP A 352 -18.97 7.08 -22.31
C ASP A 352 -17.87 6.03 -22.07
N LEU A 353 -18.17 4.75 -22.33
CA LEU A 353 -17.24 3.63 -22.19
C LEU A 353 -15.96 3.89 -22.99
N ARG A 354 -14.80 3.83 -22.32
CA ARG A 354 -13.47 3.80 -22.95
C ARG A 354 -12.84 2.41 -22.81
N VAL A 355 -12.03 2.02 -23.80
CA VAL A 355 -11.26 0.76 -23.74
C VAL A 355 -9.76 1.07 -23.78
N LEU A 356 -9.03 0.63 -22.76
CA LEU A 356 -7.57 0.67 -22.74
C LEU A 356 -7.03 -0.75 -22.95
N THR A 357 -6.16 -0.93 -23.94
CA THR A 357 -5.44 -2.19 -24.13
C THR A 357 -3.94 -1.98 -23.92
N SER A 358 -3.19 -3.08 -23.82
CA SER A 358 -1.75 -3.02 -24.07
C SER A 358 -1.46 -2.90 -25.57
N ARG A 359 -0.19 -2.82 -25.94
CA ARG A 359 0.25 -2.87 -27.35
C ARG A 359 0.47 -4.28 -27.87
N LEU A 360 0.26 -5.31 -27.04
CA LEU A 360 0.43 -6.71 -27.43
C LEU A 360 -0.83 -7.26 -28.10
N ARG A 361 -0.64 -7.98 -29.21
CA ARG A 361 -1.66 -8.42 -30.18
C ARG A 361 -2.86 -9.08 -29.53
N ARG A 362 -2.64 -9.94 -28.53
CA ARG A 362 -3.69 -10.63 -27.78
C ARG A 362 -4.68 -9.69 -27.07
N THR A 363 -4.23 -8.55 -26.54
CA THR A 363 -5.15 -7.59 -25.87
C THR A 363 -5.98 -6.83 -26.89
N ILE A 364 -5.34 -6.34 -27.95
CA ILE A 364 -5.98 -5.64 -29.07
C ILE A 364 -7.02 -6.57 -29.74
N ALA A 365 -6.64 -7.81 -30.03
CA ALA A 365 -7.53 -8.81 -30.61
C ALA A 365 -8.71 -9.17 -29.70
N THR A 366 -8.55 -9.11 -28.37
CA THR A 366 -9.62 -9.35 -27.40
C THR A 366 -10.63 -8.18 -27.36
N ALA A 367 -10.13 -6.94 -27.47
CA ALA A 367 -10.94 -5.73 -27.41
C ALA A 367 -11.64 -5.38 -28.74
N ARG A 368 -11.18 -5.92 -29.88
CA ARG A 368 -11.54 -5.44 -31.24
C ARG A 368 -13.04 -5.35 -31.57
N GLY A 369 -13.90 -6.11 -30.87
CA GLY A 369 -15.35 -6.08 -31.07
C GLY A 369 -16.13 -5.15 -30.14
N VAL A 370 -15.48 -4.53 -29.15
CA VAL A 370 -16.13 -3.62 -28.19
C VAL A 370 -16.38 -2.28 -28.87
N GLU A 371 -17.65 -1.87 -28.92
CA GLU A 371 -18.13 -0.62 -29.55
C GLU A 371 -17.86 0.60 -28.66
N ALA A 372 -16.57 0.96 -28.53
CA ALA A 372 -16.09 2.06 -27.71
C ALA A 372 -14.74 2.61 -28.24
N PRO A 373 -14.38 3.87 -27.98
CA PRO A 373 -13.04 4.39 -28.27
C PRO A 373 -11.95 3.55 -27.59
N GLN A 374 -10.97 3.10 -28.39
CA GLN A 374 -9.90 2.21 -27.93
C GLN A 374 -8.53 2.90 -27.96
N GLU A 375 -7.71 2.67 -26.95
CA GLU A 375 -6.37 3.24 -26.80
C GLU A 375 -5.33 2.17 -26.44
N HIS A 376 -4.16 2.19 -27.10
CA HIS A 376 -3.11 1.17 -26.97
C HIS A 376 -1.92 1.67 -26.13
N VAL A 377 -2.01 1.46 -24.81
CA VAL A 377 -1.10 2.04 -23.82
C VAL A 377 0.10 1.11 -23.58
N ALA A 378 1.32 1.59 -23.84
CA ALA A 378 2.55 0.78 -23.65
C ALA A 378 2.75 0.36 -22.19
N ALA A 379 2.37 1.22 -21.23
CA ALA A 379 2.43 0.93 -19.80
C ALA A 379 1.52 -0.24 -19.36
N LEU A 380 0.57 -0.68 -20.19
CA LEU A 380 -0.27 -1.85 -19.95
C LEU A 380 0.32 -3.17 -20.50
N ASN A 381 1.50 -3.18 -21.13
CA ASN A 381 2.17 -4.41 -21.60
C ASN A 381 2.52 -5.33 -20.42
N GLU A 382 2.47 -6.65 -20.62
CA GLU A 382 2.83 -7.63 -19.57
C GLU A 382 4.24 -7.35 -19.00
N LEU A 383 4.47 -7.78 -17.76
CA LEU A 383 5.79 -7.75 -17.13
C LEU A 383 6.81 -8.48 -18.02
N HIS A 384 7.90 -7.79 -18.39
CA HIS A 384 8.93 -8.33 -19.27
C HIS A 384 9.81 -9.36 -18.54
N ALA A 385 9.75 -10.62 -18.96
CA ALA A 385 10.52 -11.72 -18.38
C ALA A 385 11.98 -11.77 -18.84
N GLY A 386 12.44 -10.80 -19.65
CA GLY A 386 13.83 -10.67 -20.06
C GLY A 386 14.33 -11.91 -20.81
N ILE A 387 15.41 -12.53 -20.33
CA ILE A 387 15.95 -13.77 -20.91
C ILE A 387 14.97 -14.97 -20.84
N CYS A 388 13.92 -14.89 -20.02
CA CYS A 388 12.90 -15.94 -19.88
C CYS A 388 11.63 -15.71 -20.72
N GLU A 389 11.61 -14.70 -21.61
CA GLU A 389 10.51 -14.47 -22.55
C GLU A 389 10.30 -15.68 -23.48
N GLY A 390 9.07 -16.17 -23.57
CA GLY A 390 8.71 -17.31 -24.41
C GLY A 390 9.08 -18.69 -23.85
N LEU A 391 9.62 -18.77 -22.63
CA LEU A 391 9.87 -20.02 -21.92
C LEU A 391 8.66 -20.47 -21.09
N SER A 392 8.46 -21.78 -20.98
CA SER A 392 7.61 -22.41 -19.97
C SER A 392 8.31 -22.46 -18.61
N TYR A 393 7.61 -22.84 -17.55
CA TYR A 393 8.22 -22.95 -16.23
C TYR A 393 9.19 -24.14 -16.11
N GLU A 394 8.95 -25.20 -16.88
CA GLU A 394 9.84 -26.34 -17.07
C GLU A 394 11.13 -25.92 -17.77
N GLU A 395 11.02 -25.23 -18.92
CA GLU A 395 12.17 -24.69 -19.67
C GLU A 395 12.97 -23.69 -18.80
N MET A 396 12.32 -22.88 -17.95
CA MET A 396 13.00 -22.02 -16.97
C MET A 396 13.74 -22.80 -15.89
N GLN A 397 13.15 -23.87 -15.34
CA GLN A 397 13.82 -24.71 -14.33
C GLN A 397 14.98 -25.51 -14.92
N GLU A 398 14.92 -25.90 -16.19
CA GLU A 398 16.01 -26.59 -16.89
C GLU A 398 17.17 -25.64 -17.21
N HIS A 399 16.90 -24.48 -17.84
CA HIS A 399 17.94 -23.58 -18.30
C HIS A 399 18.44 -22.59 -17.23
N TYR A 400 17.57 -22.16 -16.32
CA TYR A 400 17.84 -21.11 -15.33
C TYR A 400 17.33 -21.45 -13.91
N PRO A 401 17.71 -22.60 -13.32
CA PRO A 401 17.18 -23.07 -12.02
C PRO A 401 17.39 -22.06 -10.88
N GLN A 402 18.52 -21.35 -10.86
CA GLN A 402 18.81 -20.33 -9.84
C GLN A 402 17.85 -19.13 -9.94
N GLU A 403 17.61 -18.62 -11.15
CA GLU A 403 16.68 -17.53 -11.42
C GLU A 403 15.24 -17.92 -11.04
N PHE A 404 14.83 -19.15 -11.37
CA PHE A 404 13.51 -19.67 -11.01
C PHE A 404 13.33 -19.83 -9.49
N ALA A 405 14.38 -20.24 -8.77
CA ALA A 405 14.38 -20.29 -7.31
C ALA A 405 14.36 -18.89 -6.66
N TRP A 406 15.20 -17.95 -7.10
CA TRP A 406 15.22 -16.58 -6.57
C TRP A 406 13.89 -15.85 -6.79
N ARG A 407 13.27 -16.04 -7.96
CA ARG A 407 11.91 -15.58 -8.24
C ARG A 407 10.87 -16.14 -7.28
N ASP A 408 11.01 -17.39 -6.87
CA ASP A 408 10.10 -18.00 -5.91
C ASP A 408 10.36 -17.53 -4.46
N GLN A 409 11.60 -17.17 -4.12
CA GLN A 409 11.93 -16.61 -2.81
C GLN A 409 11.26 -15.24 -2.59
N ASP A 410 11.53 -14.26 -3.46
CA ASP A 410 10.92 -12.92 -3.44
C ASP A 410 10.43 -12.50 -4.84
N LYS A 411 9.25 -13.02 -5.22
CA LYS A 411 8.56 -12.72 -6.48
C LYS A 411 8.18 -11.24 -6.67
N LEU A 412 8.20 -10.42 -5.62
CA LEU A 412 7.93 -8.99 -5.70
C LEU A 412 9.18 -8.23 -6.19
N ARG A 413 10.32 -8.47 -5.53
CA ARG A 413 11.56 -7.73 -5.74
C ARG A 413 12.51 -8.37 -6.75
N TYR A 414 12.37 -9.68 -6.98
CA TYR A 414 13.10 -10.36 -8.05
C TYR A 414 12.85 -9.67 -9.39
N ARG A 415 13.94 -9.31 -10.06
CA ARG A 415 13.95 -8.71 -11.39
C ARG A 415 14.53 -9.73 -12.35
N TYR A 416 13.79 -10.09 -13.39
CA TYR A 416 14.32 -10.93 -14.45
C TYR A 416 15.57 -10.28 -15.08
N PRO A 417 16.64 -11.05 -15.38
CA PRO A 417 17.77 -10.52 -16.14
C PRO A 417 17.29 -9.93 -17.47
N TRP A 418 17.60 -8.64 -17.67
CA TRP A 418 17.19 -7.86 -18.85
C TRP A 418 15.66 -7.67 -18.96
N GLY A 419 14.95 -7.79 -17.84
CA GLY A 419 13.51 -7.61 -17.72
C GLY A 419 13.11 -6.74 -16.52
N GLU A 420 11.95 -7.06 -15.97
CA GLU A 420 11.27 -6.29 -14.92
C GLU A 420 11.04 -7.14 -13.66
N SER A 421 10.92 -6.44 -12.53
CA SER A 421 10.31 -6.94 -11.29
C SER A 421 8.84 -6.49 -11.20
N TYR A 422 8.10 -6.98 -10.19
CA TYR A 422 6.79 -6.39 -9.90
C TYR A 422 6.91 -4.92 -9.46
N ILE A 423 8.01 -4.52 -8.80
CA ILE A 423 8.26 -3.12 -8.44
C ILE A 423 8.40 -2.23 -9.70
N ASP A 424 9.14 -2.69 -10.71
CA ASP A 424 9.24 -1.96 -12.00
C ASP A 424 7.86 -1.83 -12.67
N ALA A 425 7.09 -2.92 -12.68
CA ALA A 425 5.73 -2.91 -13.23
C ALA A 425 4.80 -1.97 -12.45
N MET A 426 4.89 -1.92 -11.11
CA MET A 426 4.12 -1.00 -10.25
C MET A 426 4.41 0.47 -10.56
N GLN A 427 5.68 0.83 -10.75
CA GLN A 427 6.10 2.18 -11.15
C GLN A 427 5.62 2.51 -12.57
N ARG A 428 5.77 1.57 -13.52
CA ARG A 428 5.33 1.73 -14.91
C ARG A 428 3.82 1.96 -15.04
N VAL A 429 3.00 1.36 -14.19
CA VAL A 429 1.53 1.54 -14.23
C VAL A 429 1.03 2.76 -13.45
N GLU A 430 1.85 3.48 -12.67
CA GLU A 430 1.39 4.63 -11.87
C GLU A 430 0.65 5.70 -12.71
N PRO A 431 1.10 6.10 -13.92
CA PRO A 431 0.34 7.04 -14.75
C PRO A 431 -1.04 6.51 -15.19
N VAL A 432 -1.15 5.19 -15.39
CA VAL A 432 -2.43 4.53 -15.74
C VAL A 432 -3.35 4.46 -14.52
N ILE A 433 -2.81 4.20 -13.33
CA ILE A 433 -3.59 4.25 -12.08
C ILE A 433 -4.14 5.66 -11.87
N ALA A 434 -3.31 6.70 -12.04
CA ALA A 434 -3.73 8.09 -11.93
C ALA A 434 -4.79 8.48 -12.99
N GLU A 435 -4.77 7.88 -14.19
CA GLU A 435 -5.84 8.00 -15.19
C GLU A 435 -7.14 7.32 -14.74
N LEU A 436 -7.05 6.09 -14.24
CA LEU A 436 -8.22 5.32 -13.83
C LEU A 436 -8.90 5.95 -12.60
N GLN A 437 -8.14 6.55 -11.68
CA GLN A 437 -8.69 7.29 -10.53
C GLN A 437 -9.50 8.55 -10.91
N ARG A 438 -9.34 9.10 -12.13
CA ARG A 438 -10.08 10.27 -12.63
C ARG A 438 -11.14 9.92 -13.68
N SER A 439 -11.27 8.65 -14.03
CA SER A 439 -12.13 8.18 -15.13
C SER A 439 -13.26 7.32 -14.60
N ASP A 440 -14.43 7.42 -15.23
CA ASP A 440 -15.53 6.48 -15.05
C ASP A 440 -15.68 5.60 -16.30
N ASN A 441 -16.31 4.43 -16.15
CA ASN A 441 -16.65 3.52 -17.24
C ASN A 441 -15.46 3.19 -18.17
N VAL A 442 -14.35 2.68 -17.60
CA VAL A 442 -13.19 2.24 -18.38
C VAL A 442 -13.07 0.71 -18.35
N LEU A 443 -12.98 0.08 -19.52
CA LEU A 443 -12.58 -1.32 -19.68
C LEU A 443 -11.07 -1.41 -19.97
N VAL A 444 -10.31 -2.02 -19.07
CA VAL A 444 -8.87 -2.29 -19.25
C VAL A 444 -8.67 -3.75 -19.63
N VAL A 445 -8.22 -4.00 -20.86
CA VAL A 445 -7.83 -5.33 -21.36
C VAL A 445 -6.31 -5.47 -21.34
N SER A 446 -5.78 -6.20 -20.36
CA SER A 446 -4.34 -6.32 -20.12
C SER A 446 -3.94 -7.76 -19.76
N HIS A 447 -2.97 -7.94 -18.87
CA HIS A 447 -2.28 -9.20 -18.61
C HIS A 447 -2.21 -9.52 -17.11
N GLN A 448 -1.61 -10.65 -16.74
CA GLN A 448 -1.77 -11.18 -15.39
C GLN A 448 -0.98 -10.37 -14.35
N ALA A 449 0.27 -9.99 -14.60
CA ALA A 449 1.04 -9.21 -13.62
C ALA A 449 0.54 -7.76 -13.52
N ILE A 450 0.22 -7.15 -14.66
CA ILE A 450 -0.25 -5.75 -14.73
C ILE A 450 -1.59 -5.55 -14.02
N LEU A 451 -2.56 -6.44 -14.25
CA LEU A 451 -3.86 -6.33 -13.59
C LEU A 451 -3.77 -6.64 -12.09
N ARG A 452 -2.84 -7.50 -11.65
CA ARG A 452 -2.55 -7.66 -10.22
C ARG A 452 -2.10 -6.35 -9.58
N CYS A 453 -1.20 -5.61 -10.22
CA CYS A 453 -0.76 -4.31 -9.73
C CYS A 453 -1.93 -3.31 -9.67
N ILE A 454 -2.66 -3.11 -10.78
CA ILE A 454 -3.72 -2.11 -10.85
C ILE A 454 -4.89 -2.44 -9.90
N ILE A 455 -5.40 -3.68 -9.92
CA ILE A 455 -6.49 -4.09 -9.04
C ILE A 455 -6.02 -4.07 -7.58
N GLY A 456 -4.79 -4.48 -7.30
CA GLY A 456 -4.20 -4.47 -5.96
C GLY A 456 -4.09 -3.08 -5.37
N PHE A 457 -3.75 -2.06 -6.17
CA PHE A 457 -3.84 -0.66 -5.76
C PHE A 457 -5.26 -0.30 -5.29
N PHE A 458 -6.28 -0.49 -6.15
CA PHE A 458 -7.67 -0.15 -5.80
C PHE A 458 -8.19 -0.93 -4.58
N MET A 459 -7.73 -2.16 -4.40
CA MET A 459 -8.07 -3.03 -3.27
C MET A 459 -7.22 -2.80 -2.00
N ASP A 460 -6.35 -1.78 -1.99
CA ASP A 460 -5.43 -1.45 -0.89
C ASP A 460 -4.60 -2.65 -0.40
N LYS A 461 -4.11 -3.45 -1.35
CA LYS A 461 -3.32 -4.66 -1.10
C LYS A 461 -1.87 -4.34 -0.83
N LYS A 462 -1.23 -5.13 0.03
CA LYS A 462 0.19 -4.98 0.30
C LYS A 462 1.01 -5.37 -0.92
N PRO A 463 2.15 -4.72 -1.21
CA PRO A 463 3.02 -5.06 -2.34
C PRO A 463 3.36 -6.57 -2.39
N GLU A 464 3.58 -7.21 -1.23
CA GLU A 464 3.91 -8.63 -1.12
C GLU A 464 2.77 -9.57 -1.57
N GLU A 465 1.52 -9.11 -1.53
CA GLU A 465 0.33 -9.89 -1.93
C GLU A 465 0.11 -9.84 -3.45
N LEU A 466 0.52 -8.75 -4.13
CA LEU A 466 0.26 -8.49 -5.54
C LEU A 466 0.67 -9.65 -6.46
N PRO A 467 1.88 -10.25 -6.36
CA PRO A 467 2.32 -11.30 -7.29
C PRO A 467 1.51 -12.61 -7.20
N TYR A 468 0.63 -12.74 -6.21
CA TYR A 468 -0.16 -13.93 -5.93
C TYR A 468 -1.68 -13.70 -6.02
N MET A 469 -2.14 -12.45 -6.15
CA MET A 469 -3.56 -12.14 -6.37
C MET A 469 -4.16 -12.93 -7.54
N GLU A 470 -5.43 -13.32 -7.42
CA GLU A 470 -6.11 -14.06 -8.46
C GLU A 470 -6.65 -13.13 -9.55
N VAL A 471 -6.20 -13.33 -10.79
CA VAL A 471 -6.71 -12.66 -11.98
C VAL A 471 -6.89 -13.73 -13.07
N PRO A 472 -8.04 -14.43 -13.08
CA PRO A 472 -8.25 -15.59 -13.96
C PRO A 472 -8.50 -15.17 -15.41
N LEU A 473 -8.22 -16.09 -16.36
CA LEU A 473 -8.61 -15.93 -17.75
C LEU A 473 -10.13 -15.97 -17.93
N HIS A 474 -10.61 -15.35 -19.00
CA HIS A 474 -12.02 -15.35 -19.42
C HIS A 474 -13.03 -14.81 -18.39
N THR A 475 -12.59 -13.88 -17.55
CA THR A 475 -13.38 -13.30 -16.46
C THR A 475 -13.35 -11.77 -16.55
N ILE A 476 -14.53 -11.15 -16.55
CA ILE A 476 -14.66 -9.70 -16.40
C ILE A 476 -14.64 -9.41 -14.90
N ILE A 477 -13.80 -8.48 -14.47
CA ILE A 477 -13.65 -8.07 -13.08
C ILE A 477 -14.16 -6.63 -12.96
N ARG A 478 -15.20 -6.39 -12.17
CA ARG A 478 -15.72 -5.04 -11.91
C ARG A 478 -15.15 -4.52 -10.61
N VAL A 479 -14.65 -3.29 -10.64
CA VAL A 479 -14.22 -2.50 -9.48
C VAL A 479 -15.12 -1.29 -9.38
N SER A 480 -15.91 -1.20 -8.31
CA SER A 480 -16.87 -0.10 -8.10
C SER A 480 -16.54 0.64 -6.80
N SER A 481 -16.55 1.98 -6.82
CA SER A 481 -16.41 2.78 -5.60
C SER A 481 -17.57 2.53 -4.62
N GLN A 482 -17.25 2.43 -3.32
CA GLN A 482 -18.21 2.40 -2.21
C GLN A 482 -17.72 3.33 -1.09
N GLY A 483 -18.24 4.56 -1.07
CA GLY A 483 -17.71 5.63 -0.22
C GLY A 483 -16.25 5.95 -0.57
N TYR A 484 -15.31 5.58 0.30
CA TYR A 484 -13.86 5.70 0.07
C TYR A 484 -13.15 4.36 -0.21
N ASN A 485 -13.89 3.26 -0.14
CA ASN A 485 -13.44 1.91 -0.45
C ASN A 485 -13.81 1.53 -1.88
N TYR A 486 -13.37 0.36 -2.32
CA TYR A 486 -13.76 -0.25 -3.58
C TYR A 486 -14.24 -1.68 -3.34
N THR A 487 -15.17 -2.16 -4.17
CA THR A 487 -15.60 -3.56 -4.17
C THR A 487 -15.24 -4.24 -5.48
N LEU A 488 -14.92 -5.53 -5.39
CA LEU A 488 -14.43 -6.37 -6.47
C LEU A 488 -15.44 -7.48 -6.77
N GLU A 489 -15.89 -7.59 -8.02
CA GLU A 489 -16.85 -8.61 -8.45
C GLU A 489 -16.34 -9.32 -9.69
N PHE A 490 -16.49 -10.65 -9.75
CA PHE A 490 -15.99 -11.50 -10.83
C PHE A 490 -17.16 -12.06 -11.64
N PHE A 491 -17.16 -11.81 -12.95
CA PHE A 491 -18.13 -12.32 -13.91
C PHE A 491 -17.40 -13.23 -14.90
N LYS A 492 -17.32 -14.52 -14.57
CA LYS A 492 -16.74 -15.55 -15.45
C LYS A 492 -17.66 -15.73 -16.66
N LEU A 493 -17.12 -15.62 -17.88
CA LEU A 493 -17.86 -16.01 -19.08
C LEU A 493 -17.76 -17.54 -19.26
N PRO A 494 -18.81 -18.22 -19.78
CA PRO A 494 -18.88 -19.68 -19.89
C PRO A 494 -18.03 -20.21 -21.06
N ILE A 495 -16.73 -19.95 -21.01
CA ILE A 495 -15.72 -20.30 -22.01
C ILE A 495 -14.50 -20.82 -21.27
N GLU A 496 -14.19 -22.10 -21.52
CA GLU A 496 -13.04 -22.80 -20.96
C GLU A 496 -11.72 -22.09 -21.27
N CYS A 497 -10.74 -22.28 -20.39
CA CYS A 497 -9.38 -21.79 -20.53
C CYS A 497 -8.46 -22.56 -19.58
N VAL A 498 -7.17 -22.60 -19.88
CA VAL A 498 -6.13 -23.05 -18.95
C VAL A 498 -6.10 -22.20 -17.67
N ASN A 499 -5.53 -22.76 -16.60
CA ASN A 499 -5.16 -22.01 -15.41
C ASN A 499 -3.69 -21.55 -15.54
N THR A 500 -3.40 -20.27 -15.29
CA THR A 500 -2.02 -19.72 -15.27
C THR A 500 -1.59 -19.23 -13.88
N THR A 501 -2.36 -19.54 -12.83
CA THR A 501 -2.08 -19.11 -11.45
C THR A 501 -1.20 -20.12 -10.74
N ARG A 502 0.11 -19.89 -10.78
CA ARG A 502 1.11 -20.58 -9.93
C ARG A 502 1.15 -19.96 -8.53
N VAL A 503 0.87 -20.77 -7.51
CA VAL A 503 1.00 -20.42 -6.08
C VAL A 503 2.47 -20.35 -5.66
N LYS A 504 2.76 -19.85 -4.45
CA LYS A 504 4.13 -19.86 -3.91
C LYS A 504 4.50 -21.29 -3.47
N PRO A 505 5.66 -21.84 -3.89
CA PRO A 505 6.16 -23.11 -3.34
C PRO A 505 6.53 -22.98 -1.86
N ASN A 506 6.49 -24.11 -1.15
CA ASN A 506 6.99 -24.17 0.23
C ASN A 506 8.53 -24.12 0.26
N ASN A 507 9.19 -24.85 -0.65
CA ASN A 507 10.64 -24.82 -0.82
C ASN A 507 11.02 -23.96 -2.03
N CYS A 508 11.79 -22.91 -1.76
CA CYS A 508 12.30 -21.98 -2.77
C CYS A 508 13.85 -21.98 -2.82
N SER A 509 14.51 -23.00 -2.24
CA SER A 509 15.98 -23.09 -2.29
C SER A 509 16.49 -23.20 -3.75
N ALA A 510 17.67 -22.67 -4.02
CA ALA A 510 18.35 -22.85 -5.31
C ALA A 510 18.81 -24.31 -5.53
N ASP A 511 19.03 -25.05 -4.44
CA ASP A 511 19.50 -26.44 -4.46
C ASP A 511 18.35 -27.48 -4.47
N ARG A 512 17.10 -27.05 -4.71
CA ARG A 512 15.93 -27.94 -4.76
C ARG A 512 15.91 -28.77 -6.06
N SER A 513 15.28 -29.95 -6.03
CA SER A 513 15.10 -30.77 -7.23
C SER A 513 14.13 -30.11 -8.22
N ALA A 514 14.21 -30.50 -9.50
CA ALA A 514 13.28 -30.02 -10.52
C ALA A 514 11.82 -30.37 -10.17
N ASP A 515 11.56 -31.59 -9.70
CA ASP A 515 10.21 -32.03 -9.29
C ASP A 515 9.60 -31.14 -8.20
N ASP A 516 10.39 -30.75 -7.20
CA ASP A 516 9.97 -29.86 -6.10
C ASP A 516 9.78 -28.41 -6.59
N ALA A 517 10.61 -27.95 -7.54
CA ALA A 517 10.44 -26.64 -8.17
C ALA A 517 9.14 -26.55 -9.00
N LEU A 518 8.76 -27.64 -9.65
CA LEU A 518 7.63 -27.71 -10.59
C LEU A 518 6.30 -28.08 -9.92
N ILE A 519 6.29 -28.55 -8.66
CA ILE A 519 5.07 -28.99 -7.93
C ILE A 519 3.90 -27.98 -7.88
N THR A 520 4.17 -26.68 -8.07
CA THR A 520 3.16 -25.62 -8.08
C THR A 520 2.83 -25.08 -9.48
N VAL A 521 3.49 -25.59 -10.53
CA VAL A 521 3.22 -25.22 -11.92
C VAL A 521 1.84 -25.76 -12.31
N PRO A 522 0.92 -24.92 -12.82
CA PRO A 522 -0.38 -25.39 -13.29
C PRO A 522 -0.22 -26.35 -14.48
N PRO A 523 -1.00 -27.44 -14.56
CA PRO A 523 -0.96 -28.35 -15.69
C PRO A 523 -1.40 -27.68 -17.00
N HIS A 524 -0.64 -27.94 -18.06
CA HIS A 524 -0.88 -27.47 -19.42
C HIS A 524 -1.51 -28.60 -20.27
N PHE A 525 -2.83 -28.75 -20.15
CA PHE A 525 -3.57 -29.95 -20.59
C PHE A 525 -3.66 -30.21 -22.10
N ASP A 526 -3.31 -29.23 -22.95
CA ASP A 526 -3.49 -29.31 -24.39
C ASP A 526 -2.20 -29.67 -25.16
N ILE A 527 -1.07 -29.88 -24.46
CA ILE A 527 0.13 -30.45 -25.08
C ILE A 527 -0.11 -31.95 -25.29
N PRO A 528 -0.03 -32.48 -26.53
CA PRO A 528 -0.02 -33.91 -26.74
C PRO A 528 1.23 -34.49 -26.08
N ASP A 529 1.04 -35.19 -24.97
CA ASP A 529 2.12 -35.88 -24.26
C ASP A 529 2.85 -36.79 -25.25
N PRO A 530 4.13 -36.53 -25.59
CA PRO A 530 4.87 -37.30 -26.59
C PRO A 530 5.13 -38.75 -26.14
N TRP A 531 4.84 -39.08 -24.88
CA TRP A 531 4.94 -40.42 -24.29
C TRP A 531 3.56 -41.11 -24.14
N ARG A 532 2.44 -40.40 -24.32
CA ARG A 532 1.12 -41.01 -24.48
C ARG A 532 0.96 -41.58 -25.88
N ASN A 533 1.37 -42.83 -25.99
CA ASN A 533 1.06 -43.70 -27.12
C ASN A 533 -0.43 -43.54 -27.51
N PRO A 534 -0.77 -43.22 -28.78
CA PRO A 534 -2.15 -43.17 -29.27
C PRO A 534 -2.69 -44.59 -29.49
N GLY A 535 -2.66 -45.40 -28.42
CA GLY A 535 -3.05 -46.79 -28.38
C GLY A 535 -4.42 -46.96 -27.74
N SER A 536 -5.34 -47.59 -28.46
CA SER A 536 -6.67 -47.96 -27.98
C SER A 536 -6.62 -48.87 -26.74
N GLY A 537 -7.06 -48.37 -25.59
CA GLY A 537 -7.20 -49.10 -24.33
C GLY A 537 -8.18 -48.40 -23.37
N PRO A 538 -8.93 -49.13 -22.52
CA PRO A 538 -10.06 -48.58 -21.78
C PRO A 538 -9.64 -47.74 -20.56
N THR A 539 -10.44 -46.72 -20.27
CA THR A 539 -10.24 -45.78 -19.17
C THR A 539 -10.48 -46.44 -17.80
N LEU A 540 -9.46 -46.38 -16.95
CA LEU A 540 -9.44 -46.69 -15.51
C LEU A 540 -8.53 -45.58 -14.91
N VAL A 541 -8.83 -44.89 -13.81
CA VAL A 541 -9.71 -45.15 -12.65
C VAL A 541 -10.32 -43.82 -12.14
N GLN A 542 -11.56 -43.84 -11.62
CA GLN A 542 -12.07 -42.80 -10.71
C GLN A 542 -11.51 -43.03 -9.29
N GLN A 543 -11.00 -41.97 -8.63
CA GLN A 543 -10.65 -41.79 -7.18
C GLN A 543 -9.26 -41.14 -7.11
N HIS A 544 -9.08 -39.95 -6.53
CA HIS A 544 -9.53 -39.54 -5.20
C HIS A 544 -9.88 -38.04 -5.09
#